data_AF-A0A920UV27-F1
#
_entry.id   AF-A0A920UV27-F1
#
_cell.length_a   1.000
_cell.length_b   1.000
_cell.length_c   1.000
_cell.angle_alpha   90.00
_cell.angle_beta   90.00
_cell.angle_gamma   90.00
#
_symmetry.space_group_name_H-M   'P 1'
#
loop_
_entity.id
_entity.type
_entity.pdbx_description
1 polymer ?
#
loop_
_entity_poly.entity_id
_entity_poly.type
_entity_poly.pdbx_seq_one_letter_code
_entity_poly.pdbx_strand_id
1 'polypeptide(L)'
;MLSVMMAIAWYCLIVLGVSLMVNENELGSSDVLAAEANSKIYGEFGRLAMLGAGLAGIITSWNAFIVGGSRAIYALARADLLPPALGKLHPRYRTPYNAILLIGGLSVIGPFFGRPVMVWLVDAGGFGIVLAYGMVSWSFLVLRNREPELERPYRVRFGNLVGWAALVLSIGLGFLYLPGSPSALLWPQEWAIIIFWITLGGLFYFLATKKSNAASSDPLETE
;
A
#
# COMPACT_ATOMS: atom_id res chain seq x y z
N MET A 1 -5.15 8.27 -18.25
CA MET A 1 -4.05 9.23 -18.49
C MET A 1 -4.41 10.64 -18.07
N LEU A 2 -5.52 11.23 -18.55
CA LEU A 2 -5.95 12.58 -18.14
C LEU A 2 -6.03 12.77 -16.62
N SER A 3 -6.67 11.83 -15.90
CA SER A 3 -6.77 11.88 -14.44
C SER A 3 -5.40 11.90 -13.74
N VAL A 4 -4.42 11.12 -14.22
CA VAL A 4 -3.07 11.09 -13.64
C VAL A 4 -2.34 12.41 -13.89
N MET A 5 -2.44 12.96 -15.11
CA MET A 5 -1.82 14.24 -15.44
C MET A 5 -2.42 15.40 -14.63
N MET A 6 -3.75 15.40 -14.45
CA MET A 6 -4.42 16.38 -13.60
C MET A 6 -3.99 16.26 -12.13
N ALA A 7 -3.85 15.04 -11.61
CA ALA A 7 -3.36 14.83 -10.26
C ALA A 7 -1.93 15.36 -10.09
N ILE A 8 -1.03 15.05 -11.03
CA ILE A 8 0.35 15.56 -11.02
C ILE A 8 0.35 17.09 -11.03
N ALA A 9 -0.40 17.71 -11.95
CA ALA A 9 -0.51 19.16 -12.03
C ALA A 9 -1.02 19.78 -10.73
N TRP A 10 -2.05 19.17 -10.12
CA TRP A 10 -2.60 19.61 -8.84
C TRP A 10 -1.57 19.53 -7.70
N TYR A 11 -0.84 18.41 -7.58
CA TYR A 11 0.21 18.27 -6.57
C TYR A 11 1.35 19.27 -6.78
N CYS A 12 1.80 19.47 -8.03
CA CYS A 12 2.81 20.49 -8.35
C CYS A 12 2.36 21.90 -7.94
N LEU A 13 1.10 22.26 -8.23
CA LEU A 13 0.54 23.55 -7.85
C LEU A 13 0.48 23.75 -6.33
N ILE A 14 0.10 22.71 -5.58
CA ILE A 14 0.10 22.76 -4.11
C ILE A 14 1.54 22.94 -3.59
N VAL A 15 2.50 22.17 -4.08
CA VAL A 15 3.90 22.25 -3.64
C VAL A 15 4.46 23.64 -3.91
N LEU A 16 4.27 24.15 -5.13
CA LEU A 16 4.69 25.52 -5.49
C LEU A 16 3.97 26.58 -4.64
N GLY A 17 2.67 26.41 -4.40
CA GLY A 17 1.88 27.30 -3.57
C GLY A 17 2.44 27.38 -2.15
N VAL A 18 2.66 26.24 -1.49
CA VAL A 18 3.22 26.19 -0.14
C VAL A 18 4.66 26.68 -0.10
N SER A 19 5.50 26.30 -1.08
CA SER A 19 6.92 26.68 -1.11
C SER A 19 7.14 28.17 -1.30
N LEU A 20 6.22 28.89 -1.96
CA LEU A 20 6.31 30.34 -2.12
C LEU A 20 5.94 31.12 -0.84
N MET A 21 5.33 30.46 0.14
CA MET A 21 4.80 31.10 1.36
C MET A 21 5.60 30.79 2.63
N VAL A 22 6.34 29.69 2.60
CA VAL A 22 7.10 29.17 3.73
C VAL A 22 8.58 29.47 3.52
N ASN A 23 9.23 30.08 4.52
CA ASN A 23 10.66 30.37 4.47
C ASN A 23 11.48 29.09 4.73
N GLU A 24 12.75 29.07 4.30
CA GLU A 24 13.64 27.90 4.48
C GLU A 24 13.72 27.39 5.93
N ASN A 25 13.67 28.31 6.91
CA ASN A 25 13.70 27.98 8.34
C ASN A 25 12.42 27.29 8.85
N GLU A 26 11.30 27.46 8.15
CA GLU A 26 10.00 26.89 8.52
C GLU A 26 9.78 25.51 7.88
N LEU A 27 10.42 25.24 6.73
CA LEU A 27 10.32 23.95 6.02
C LEU A 27 10.77 22.75 6.87
N GLY A 28 11.68 22.96 7.82
CA GLY A 28 12.20 21.91 8.70
C GLY A 28 11.59 21.87 10.11
N SER A 29 10.75 22.85 10.48
CA SER A 29 10.30 23.01 11.87
C SER A 29 8.80 22.76 12.10
N SER A 30 7.97 22.79 11.05
CA SER A 30 6.53 22.51 11.16
C SER A 30 6.15 21.20 10.47
N ASP A 31 5.52 20.30 11.23
CA ASP A 31 4.94 19.06 10.70
C ASP A 31 3.68 19.32 9.81
N VAL A 32 3.16 20.56 9.78
CA VAL A 32 1.89 20.92 9.12
C VAL A 32 2.03 22.16 8.21
N LEU A 33 3.02 22.12 7.31
CA LEU A 33 3.41 23.23 6.44
C LEU A 33 2.25 23.86 5.65
N ALA A 34 1.31 23.05 5.15
CA ALA A 34 0.18 23.56 4.38
C ALA A 34 -0.80 24.39 5.23
N ALA A 35 -0.99 24.03 6.49
CA ALA A 35 -1.84 24.80 7.40
C ALA A 35 -1.16 26.11 7.81
N GLU A 36 0.16 26.08 8.03
CA GLU A 36 0.96 27.25 8.38
C GLU A 36 1.07 28.25 7.21
N ALA A 37 1.21 27.75 5.98
CA ALA A 37 1.17 28.60 4.79
C ALA A 37 -0.17 29.35 4.68
N ASN A 38 -1.28 28.68 5.00
CA ASN A 38 -2.61 29.28 4.95
C ASN A 38 -2.90 30.26 6.10
N SER A 39 -2.31 30.09 7.29
CA SER A 39 -2.42 31.11 8.34
C SER A 39 -1.81 32.43 7.93
N LYS A 40 -0.76 32.44 7.11
CA LYS A 40 -0.12 33.67 6.64
C LYS A 40 -1.03 34.52 5.74
N ILE A 41 -1.97 33.90 5.02
CA ILE A 41 -2.93 34.62 4.16
C ILE A 41 -4.20 34.96 4.95
N TYR A 42 -4.81 33.95 5.57
CA TYR A 42 -6.18 34.02 6.06
C TYR A 42 -6.26 34.01 7.60
N GLY A 43 -5.12 34.15 8.29
CA GLY A 43 -5.03 34.09 9.74
C GLY A 43 -5.48 32.74 10.30
N GLU A 44 -5.94 32.76 11.55
CA GLU A 44 -6.34 31.54 12.26
C GLU A 44 -7.45 30.74 11.55
N PHE A 45 -8.34 31.43 10.84
CA PHE A 45 -9.38 30.78 10.04
C PHE A 45 -8.79 29.89 8.94
N GLY A 46 -7.78 30.38 8.20
CA GLY A 46 -7.11 29.60 7.16
C GLY A 46 -6.44 28.34 7.70
N ARG A 47 -5.82 28.46 8.88
CA ARG A 47 -5.17 27.34 9.57
C ARG A 47 -6.19 26.26 9.94
N LEU A 48 -7.27 26.64 10.63
CA LEU A 48 -8.32 25.72 11.06
C LEU A 48 -9.04 25.07 9.86
N ALA A 49 -9.33 25.85 8.82
CA ALA A 49 -9.95 25.32 7.61
C ALA A 49 -9.07 24.27 6.92
N MET A 50 -7.76 24.52 6.81
CA MET A 50 -6.81 23.57 6.21
C MET A 50 -6.63 22.31 7.06
N LEU A 51 -6.56 22.44 8.40
CA LEU A 51 -6.52 21.29 9.30
C LEU A 51 -7.80 20.45 9.20
N GLY A 52 -8.97 21.10 9.16
CA GLY A 52 -10.26 20.42 8.98
C GLY A 52 -10.34 19.69 7.65
N ALA A 53 -9.91 20.32 6.55
CA ALA A 53 -9.86 19.71 5.23
C ALA A 53 -8.88 18.51 5.19
N GLY A 54 -7.70 18.66 5.80
CA GLY A 54 -6.72 17.58 5.92
C GLY A 54 -7.27 16.38 6.70
N LEU A 55 -7.94 16.64 7.83
CA LEU A 55 -8.57 15.59 8.64
C LEU A 55 -9.69 14.87 7.86
N ALA A 56 -10.55 15.61 7.17
CA ALA A 56 -11.59 15.02 6.32
C ALA A 56 -10.99 14.14 5.20
N GLY A 57 -9.87 14.57 4.61
CA GLY A 57 -9.11 13.79 3.64
C GLY A 57 -8.59 12.48 4.23
N ILE A 58 -7.93 12.53 5.39
CA ILE A 58 -7.40 11.35 6.09
C ILE A 58 -8.51 10.35 6.42
N ILE A 59 -9.65 10.81 6.96
CA ILE A 59 -10.80 9.95 7.30
C ILE A 59 -11.33 9.24 6.05
N THR A 60 -11.42 9.95 4.92
CA THR A 60 -11.87 9.39 3.65
C THR A 60 -10.90 8.31 3.14
N SER A 61 -9.59 8.58 3.19
CA SER A 61 -8.55 7.60 2.83
C SER A 61 -8.59 6.37 3.72
N TRP A 62 -8.72 6.52 5.05
CA TRP A 62 -8.83 5.40 5.98
C TRP A 62 -10.05 4.51 5.69
N ASN A 63 -11.19 5.11 5.36
CA ASN A 63 -12.37 4.34 4.97
C ASN A 63 -12.09 3.48 3.74
N ALA A 64 -11.46 4.05 2.71
CA ALA A 64 -11.08 3.32 1.50
C ALA A 64 -10.07 2.18 1.80
N PHE A 65 -9.09 2.42 2.68
CA PHE A 65 -8.11 1.39 3.08
C PHE A 65 -8.74 0.23 3.83
N ILE A 66 -9.66 0.47 4.77
CA ILE A 66 -10.34 -0.61 5.50
C ILE A 66 -11.19 -1.46 4.53
N VAL A 67 -11.92 -0.81 3.62
CA VAL A 67 -12.77 -1.51 2.65
C VAL A 67 -11.94 -2.30 1.63
N GLY A 68 -10.86 -1.72 1.11
CA GLY A 68 -9.96 -2.36 0.15
C GLY A 68 -9.12 -3.47 0.77
N GLY A 69 -8.45 -3.17 1.88
CA GLY A 69 -7.58 -4.10 2.60
C GLY A 69 -8.32 -5.32 3.13
N SER A 70 -9.53 -5.14 3.68
CA SER A 70 -10.32 -6.27 4.18
C SER A 70 -10.75 -7.23 3.06
N ARG A 71 -11.00 -6.72 1.85
CA ARG A 71 -11.28 -7.55 0.66
C ARG A 71 -10.06 -8.29 0.14
N ALA A 72 -8.88 -7.68 0.20
CA ALA A 72 -7.63 -8.36 -0.14
C ALA A 72 -7.38 -9.54 0.82
N ILE A 73 -7.53 -9.33 2.14
CA ILE A 73 -7.44 -10.39 3.15
C ILE A 73 -8.48 -11.48 2.90
N TYR A 74 -9.73 -11.10 2.60
CA TYR A 74 -10.79 -12.05 2.26
C TYR A 74 -10.43 -12.90 1.04
N ALA A 75 -9.90 -12.30 -0.02
CA ALA A 75 -9.49 -13.03 -1.23
C ALA A 75 -8.37 -14.03 -0.94
N LEU A 76 -7.39 -13.65 -0.11
CA LEU A 76 -6.33 -14.55 0.35
C LEU A 76 -6.87 -15.70 1.22
N ALA A 77 -7.80 -15.42 2.12
CA ALA A 77 -8.45 -16.45 2.93
C ALA A 77 -9.31 -17.41 2.09
N ARG A 78 -9.92 -16.94 1.01
CA ARG A 78 -10.65 -17.77 0.02
C ARG A 78 -9.74 -18.63 -0.85
N ALA A 79 -8.47 -18.26 -0.97
CA ALA A 79 -7.44 -19.06 -1.64
C ALA A 79 -6.71 -20.01 -0.68
N ASP A 80 -7.25 -20.24 0.53
CA ASP A 80 -6.65 -21.05 1.60
C ASP A 80 -5.26 -20.59 2.06
N LEU A 81 -4.82 -19.38 1.67
CA LEU A 81 -3.53 -18.80 2.07
C LEU A 81 -3.56 -18.16 3.46
N LEU A 82 -4.75 -17.84 3.98
CA LEU A 82 -4.94 -17.28 5.32
C LEU A 82 -5.97 -18.10 6.10
N PRO A 83 -5.99 -17.99 7.45
CA PRO A 83 -6.97 -18.69 8.26
C PRO A 83 -8.41 -18.45 7.78
N PRO A 84 -9.25 -19.51 7.63
CA PRO A 84 -10.58 -19.41 7.04
C PRO A 84 -11.53 -18.50 7.82
N ALA A 85 -11.24 -18.25 9.10
CA ALA A 85 -11.96 -17.27 9.91
C ALA A 85 -11.94 -15.86 9.30
N LEU A 86 -10.83 -15.44 8.67
CA LEU A 86 -10.70 -14.14 8.01
C LEU A 86 -11.52 -14.04 6.72
N GLY A 87 -11.88 -15.18 6.13
CA GLY A 87 -12.76 -15.29 4.98
C GLY A 87 -14.25 -15.24 5.32
N LYS A 88 -14.65 -15.15 6.59
CA LYS A 88 -16.07 -15.14 6.97
C LYS A 88 -16.73 -13.80 6.64
N LEU A 89 -17.81 -13.87 5.86
CA LEU A 89 -18.63 -12.72 5.53
C LEU A 89 -19.77 -12.53 6.54
N HIS A 90 -20.14 -11.27 6.79
CA HIS A 90 -21.30 -10.94 7.61
C HIS A 90 -22.59 -11.40 6.91
N PRO A 91 -23.51 -12.11 7.59
CA PRO A 91 -24.70 -12.70 6.97
C PRO A 91 -25.59 -11.68 6.23
N ARG A 92 -25.74 -10.48 6.81
CA ARG A 92 -26.59 -9.40 6.26
C ARG A 92 -25.88 -8.47 5.25
N TYR A 93 -24.61 -8.14 5.50
CA TYR A 93 -23.90 -7.07 4.78
C TYR A 93 -22.88 -7.60 3.77
N ARG A 94 -22.60 -8.92 3.80
CA ARG A 94 -21.62 -9.59 2.94
C ARG A 94 -20.23 -8.92 2.99
N THR A 95 -19.87 -8.36 4.14
CA THR A 95 -18.57 -7.75 4.40
C THR A 95 -17.68 -8.71 5.22
N PRO A 96 -16.37 -8.77 4.95
CA PRO A 96 -15.46 -9.63 5.71
C PRO A 96 -15.18 -9.02 7.09
N TYR A 97 -16.11 -9.21 8.02
CA TYR A 97 -16.11 -8.52 9.32
C TYR A 97 -14.89 -8.87 10.18
N ASN A 98 -14.40 -10.11 10.13
CA ASN A 98 -13.19 -10.51 10.86
C ASN A 98 -11.93 -9.80 10.31
N ALA A 99 -11.84 -9.62 8.99
CA ALA A 99 -10.74 -8.86 8.39
C ALA A 99 -10.83 -7.36 8.73
N ILE A 100 -12.04 -6.80 8.78
CA ILE A 100 -12.26 -5.41 9.21
C ILE A 100 -11.87 -5.22 10.67
N LEU A 101 -12.27 -6.13 11.56
CA LEU A 101 -11.90 -6.07 12.98
C LEU A 101 -10.39 -6.22 13.18
N LEU A 102 -9.72 -7.07 12.38
CA LEU A 102 -8.27 -7.22 12.42
C LEU A 102 -7.57 -5.91 12.01
N ILE A 103 -7.95 -5.34 10.86
CA ILE A 103 -7.35 -4.08 10.38
C ILE A 103 -7.63 -2.96 11.38
N GLY A 104 -8.88 -2.79 11.80
CA GLY A 104 -9.28 -1.75 12.75
C GLY A 104 -8.61 -1.89 14.11
N GLY A 105 -8.51 -3.12 14.63
CA GLY A 105 -7.81 -3.40 15.89
C GLY A 105 -6.32 -3.03 15.82
N LEU A 106 -5.63 -3.44 14.75
CA LEU A 106 -4.24 -3.05 14.54
C LEU A 106 -4.07 -1.54 14.36
N SER A 107 -5.00 -0.88 13.66
CA SER A 107 -4.98 0.58 13.49
C SER A 107 -5.20 1.34 14.81
N VAL A 108 -6.04 0.82 15.71
CA VAL A 108 -6.25 1.43 17.05
C VAL A 108 -5.04 1.22 17.93
N ILE A 109 -4.39 0.05 17.87
CA ILE A 109 -3.21 -0.26 18.69
C ILE A 109 -1.96 0.48 18.16
N GLY A 110 -1.87 0.72 16.85
CA GLY A 110 -0.73 1.34 16.18
C GLY A 110 -0.14 2.57 16.88
N PRO A 111 -0.94 3.62 17.17
CA PRO A 111 -0.45 4.83 17.82
C PRO A 111 0.22 4.61 19.19
N PHE A 112 -0.10 3.53 19.90
CA PHE A 112 0.47 3.24 21.21
C PHE A 112 1.93 2.73 21.16
N PHE A 113 2.44 2.34 19.98
CA PHE A 113 3.84 1.93 19.83
C PHE A 113 4.83 3.12 19.73
N GLY A 114 4.33 4.34 19.62
CA GLY A 114 5.13 5.55 19.51
C GLY A 114 5.60 5.88 18.08
N ARG A 115 6.02 7.14 17.88
CA ARG A 115 6.42 7.67 16.55
C ARG A 115 7.51 6.85 15.85
N PRO A 116 8.60 6.39 16.51
CA PRO A 116 9.67 5.66 15.83
C PRO A 116 9.19 4.36 15.18
N VAL A 117 8.37 3.58 15.91
CA VAL A 117 7.84 2.30 15.41
C VAL A 117 6.91 2.53 14.22
N MET A 118 6.12 3.61 14.23
CA MET A 118 5.26 3.96 13.10
C MET A 118 6.06 4.30 11.85
N VAL A 119 7.15 5.06 12.00
CA VAL A 119 8.06 5.37 10.87
C VAL A 119 8.62 4.07 10.29
N TRP A 120 9.15 3.18 11.13
CA TRP A 120 9.69 1.91 10.66
C TRP A 120 8.66 1.05 9.93
N LEU A 121 7.41 1.00 10.42
CA LEU A 121 6.33 0.28 9.76
C LEU A 121 5.97 0.87 8.40
N VAL A 122 5.92 2.19 8.30
CA VAL A 122 5.61 2.90 7.05
C VAL A 122 6.72 2.70 6.03
N ASP A 123 7.99 2.80 6.44
CA ASP A 123 9.14 2.66 5.55
C ASP A 123 9.28 1.22 5.05
N ALA A 124 9.18 0.23 5.95
CA ALA A 124 9.17 -1.18 5.57
C ALA A 124 7.97 -1.54 4.68
N GLY A 125 6.79 -0.98 4.98
CA GLY A 125 5.58 -1.15 4.17
C GLY A 125 5.70 -0.52 2.78
N GLY A 126 6.30 0.67 2.70
CA GLY A 126 6.58 1.39 1.45
C GLY A 126 7.48 0.57 0.54
N PHE A 127 8.56 0.00 1.08
CA PHE A 127 9.41 -0.95 0.36
C PHE A 127 8.63 -2.16 -0.15
N GLY A 128 7.78 -2.76 0.68
CA GLY A 128 6.92 -3.88 0.30
C GLY A 128 5.97 -3.55 -0.87
N ILE A 129 5.39 -2.34 -0.88
CA ILE A 129 4.54 -1.85 -1.98
C ILE A 129 5.35 -1.73 -3.28
N VAL A 130 6.57 -1.18 -3.22
CA VAL A 130 7.44 -1.05 -4.39
C VAL A 130 7.80 -2.42 -4.96
N LEU A 131 8.10 -3.39 -4.11
CA LEU A 131 8.30 -4.79 -4.54
C LEU A 131 7.05 -5.36 -5.21
N ALA A 132 5.86 -5.10 -4.64
CA ALA A 132 4.60 -5.54 -5.24
C ALA A 132 4.37 -4.92 -6.62
N TYR A 133 4.65 -3.63 -6.81
CA TYR A 133 4.59 -2.97 -8.12
C TYR A 133 5.56 -3.58 -9.13
N GLY A 134 6.78 -3.92 -8.69
CA GLY A 134 7.74 -4.66 -9.50
C GLY A 134 7.22 -6.03 -9.93
N MET A 135 6.68 -6.82 -9.00
CA MET A 135 6.10 -8.14 -9.28
C MET A 135 4.91 -8.07 -10.22
N VAL A 136 4.01 -7.09 -10.04
CA VAL A 136 2.86 -6.87 -10.94
C VAL A 136 3.35 -6.49 -12.35
N SER A 137 4.32 -5.58 -12.45
CA SER A 137 4.90 -5.18 -13.75
C SER A 137 5.59 -6.35 -14.45
N TRP A 138 6.31 -7.18 -13.70
CA TRP A 138 6.93 -8.41 -14.20
C TRP A 138 5.90 -9.42 -14.66
N SER A 139 4.88 -9.71 -13.84
CA SER A 139 3.78 -10.62 -14.16
C SER A 139 3.06 -10.19 -15.44
N PHE A 140 2.82 -8.89 -15.61
CA PHE A 140 2.25 -8.32 -16.83
C PHE A 140 3.11 -8.61 -18.07
N LEU A 141 4.43 -8.43 -18.00
CA LEU A 141 5.34 -8.74 -19.11
C LEU A 141 5.39 -10.25 -19.41
N VAL A 142 5.43 -11.09 -18.37
CA VAL A 142 5.43 -12.55 -18.51
C VAL A 142 4.15 -13.04 -19.17
N LEU A 143 2.98 -12.58 -18.73
CA LEU A 143 1.68 -12.98 -19.28
C LEU A 143 1.53 -12.57 -20.75
N ARG A 144 2.13 -11.44 -21.14
CA ARG A 144 2.18 -11.00 -22.55
C ARG A 144 2.92 -11.97 -23.45
N ASN A 145 3.96 -12.62 -22.94
CA ASN A 145 4.80 -13.56 -23.70
C ASN A 145 4.30 -15.00 -23.60
N ARG A 146 3.83 -15.44 -22.42
CA ARG A 146 3.40 -16.82 -22.19
C ARG A 146 2.02 -17.12 -22.76
N GLU A 147 1.09 -16.19 -22.64
CA GLU A 147 -0.31 -16.39 -23.06
C GLU A 147 -0.75 -15.23 -23.98
N PRO A 148 -0.20 -15.15 -25.20
CA PRO A 148 -0.50 -14.06 -26.13
C PRO A 148 -1.94 -14.09 -26.66
N GLU A 149 -2.54 -15.28 -26.73
CA GLU A 149 -3.88 -15.51 -27.30
C GLU A 149 -5.04 -15.26 -26.33
N LEU A 150 -4.75 -15.01 -25.03
CA LEU A 150 -5.76 -14.65 -24.04
C LEU A 150 -6.65 -13.50 -24.55
N GLU A 151 -7.96 -13.65 -24.39
CA GLU A 151 -8.90 -12.57 -24.64
C GLU A 151 -8.66 -11.46 -23.63
N ARG A 152 -8.30 -10.27 -24.13
CA ARG A 152 -7.96 -9.10 -23.30
C ARG A 152 -8.99 -8.01 -23.60
N PRO A 153 -10.01 -7.83 -22.73
CA PRO A 153 -11.05 -6.82 -22.91
C PRO A 153 -10.46 -5.40 -23.08
N TYR A 154 -9.30 -5.16 -22.47
CA TYR A 154 -8.53 -3.95 -22.65
C TYR A 154 -7.07 -4.28 -23.03
N ARG A 155 -6.54 -3.61 -24.06
CA ARG A 155 -5.15 -3.75 -24.51
C ARG A 155 -4.44 -2.40 -24.43
N VAL A 156 -3.35 -2.37 -23.66
CA VAL A 156 -2.50 -1.18 -23.50
C VAL A 156 -1.73 -0.90 -24.79
N ARG A 157 -1.81 0.34 -25.28
CA ARG A 157 -1.00 0.83 -26.40
C ARG A 157 0.48 0.83 -25.99
N PHE A 158 1.35 0.27 -26.84
CA PHE A 158 2.79 0.08 -26.55
C PHE A 158 3.06 -0.70 -25.25
N GLY A 159 2.25 -1.71 -24.94
CA GLY A 159 2.33 -2.35 -23.62
C GLY A 159 3.67 -3.00 -23.25
N ASN A 160 4.52 -3.43 -24.19
CA ASN A 160 5.87 -3.89 -23.86
C ASN A 160 6.73 -2.76 -23.30
N LEU A 161 6.70 -1.58 -23.94
CA LEU A 161 7.41 -0.38 -23.47
C LEU A 161 6.89 0.04 -22.08
N VAL A 162 5.57 0.08 -21.91
CA VAL A 162 4.94 0.46 -20.63
C VAL A 162 5.31 -0.52 -19.52
N GLY A 163 5.28 -1.83 -19.80
CA GLY A 163 5.64 -2.86 -18.83
C GLY A 163 7.12 -2.78 -18.43
N TRP A 164 8.03 -2.64 -19.39
CA TRP A 164 9.46 -2.49 -19.09
C TRP A 164 9.78 -1.19 -18.37
N ALA A 165 9.16 -0.07 -18.77
CA ALA A 165 9.32 1.21 -18.09
C ALA A 165 8.83 1.12 -16.63
N ALA A 166 7.65 0.53 -16.39
CA ALA A 166 7.12 0.34 -15.04
C ALA A 166 8.03 -0.55 -14.18
N LEU A 167 8.58 -1.62 -14.77
CA LEU A 167 9.51 -2.51 -14.07
C LEU A 167 10.81 -1.79 -13.71
N VAL A 168 11.43 -1.08 -14.66
CA VAL A 168 12.67 -0.32 -14.42
C VAL A 168 12.47 0.76 -13.38
N LEU A 169 11.35 1.49 -13.45
CA LEU A 169 11.03 2.51 -12.44
C LEU A 169 10.79 1.89 -11.06
N SER A 170 10.09 0.76 -10.98
CA SER A 170 9.87 0.05 -9.70
C SER A 170 11.19 -0.45 -9.10
N ILE A 171 12.08 -1.01 -9.92
CA ILE A 171 13.41 -1.43 -9.50
C ILE A 171 14.26 -0.22 -9.06
N GLY A 172 14.20 0.88 -9.82
CA GLY A 172 14.88 2.13 -9.49
C GLY A 172 14.42 2.71 -8.14
N LEU A 173 13.12 2.71 -7.88
CA LEU A 173 12.58 3.06 -6.56
C LEU A 173 13.03 2.08 -5.47
N GLY A 174 13.10 0.78 -5.78
CA GLY A 174 13.60 -0.23 -4.85
C GLY A 174 15.06 0.01 -4.43
N PHE A 175 15.90 0.49 -5.35
CA PHE A 175 17.29 0.85 -5.03
C PHE A 175 17.40 2.05 -4.06
N LEU A 176 16.40 2.94 -4.01
CA LEU A 176 16.35 4.06 -3.07
C LEU A 176 16.12 3.64 -1.62
N TYR A 177 15.79 2.37 -1.38
CA TYR A 177 15.62 1.80 -0.05
C TYR A 177 16.86 1.02 0.42
N LEU A 178 17.88 0.85 -0.43
CA LEU A 178 19.13 0.16 -0.09
C LEU A 178 20.12 1.07 0.67
N PRO A 179 21.02 0.48 1.49
CA PRO A 179 22.02 1.24 2.22
C PRO A 179 22.87 2.14 1.29
N GLY A 180 23.04 3.40 1.68
CA GLY A 180 23.79 4.41 0.92
C GLY A 180 22.92 5.34 0.06
N SER A 181 21.60 5.22 0.13
CA SER A 181 20.64 6.10 -0.57
C SER A 181 19.86 6.99 0.41
N PRO A 182 19.24 8.10 -0.07
CA PRO A 182 18.53 9.05 0.80
C PRO A 182 17.34 8.48 1.58
N SER A 183 16.74 7.39 1.10
CA SER A 183 15.60 6.71 1.75
C SER A 183 15.98 5.31 2.22
N ALA A 184 17.27 5.09 2.51
CA ALA A 184 17.79 3.82 2.97
C ALA A 184 17.09 3.36 4.26
N LEU A 185 16.71 2.08 4.29
CA LEU A 185 16.09 1.52 5.48
C LEU A 185 17.02 1.55 6.69
N LEU A 186 16.48 1.94 7.84
CA LEU A 186 17.17 1.91 9.11
C LEU A 186 17.43 0.47 9.55
N TRP A 187 18.71 0.19 9.77
CA TRP A 187 19.17 -1.08 10.29
C TRP A 187 19.26 -1.02 11.83
N PRO A 188 18.81 -2.03 12.59
CA PRO A 188 18.26 -3.32 12.15
C PRO A 188 16.72 -3.42 12.07
N GLN A 189 15.98 -2.42 12.57
CA GLN A 189 14.55 -2.57 12.90
C GLN A 189 13.66 -2.76 11.66
N GLU A 190 13.86 -1.98 10.60
CA GLU A 190 12.99 -2.03 9.42
C GLU A 190 13.21 -3.31 8.61
N TRP A 191 14.47 -3.74 8.51
CA TRP A 191 14.81 -5.04 7.92
C TRP A 191 14.23 -6.21 8.72
N ALA A 192 14.22 -6.13 10.05
CA ALA A 192 13.58 -7.15 10.88
C ALA A 192 12.07 -7.26 10.60
N ILE A 193 11.37 -6.12 10.40
CA ILE A 193 9.95 -6.12 10.03
C ILE A 193 9.73 -6.78 8.66
N ILE A 194 10.58 -6.47 7.66
CA ILE A 194 10.49 -7.10 6.34
C ILE A 194 10.69 -8.61 6.44
N ILE A 195 11.74 -9.06 7.13
CA ILE A 195 12.04 -10.47 7.30
C ILE A 195 10.89 -11.16 8.05
N PHE A 196 10.34 -10.52 9.08
CA PHE A 196 9.16 -11.02 9.79
C PHE A 196 7.97 -11.24 8.85
N TRP A 197 7.63 -10.27 8.00
CA TRP A 197 6.50 -10.43 7.07
C TRP A 197 6.77 -11.45 5.96
N ILE A 198 8.00 -11.54 5.44
CA ILE A 198 8.39 -12.54 4.44
C ILE A 198 8.30 -13.95 5.05
N THR A 199 8.82 -14.14 6.26
CA THR A 199 8.77 -15.44 6.95
C THR A 199 7.35 -15.83 7.30
N LEU A 200 6.53 -14.88 7.77
CA LEU A 200 5.11 -15.11 8.03
C LEU A 200 4.35 -15.49 6.75
N GLY A 201 4.59 -14.78 5.65
CA GLY A 201 4.00 -15.10 4.35
C GLY A 201 4.42 -16.47 3.82
N GLY A 202 5.71 -16.80 3.92
CA GLY A 202 6.25 -18.10 3.55
C GLY A 202 5.70 -19.24 4.40
N LEU A 203 5.53 -19.04 5.71
CA LEU A 203 4.91 -19.98 6.62
C LEU A 203 3.45 -20.26 6.21
N PHE A 204 2.66 -19.21 5.98
CA PHE A 204 1.27 -19.36 5.55
C PHE A 204 1.16 -20.05 4.18
N TYR A 205 2.03 -19.70 3.23
CA TYR A 205 2.10 -20.36 1.94
C TYR A 205 2.40 -21.86 2.09
N PHE A 206 3.43 -22.23 2.87
CA PHE A 206 3.80 -23.63 3.07
C PHE A 206 2.70 -24.44 3.77
N LEU A 207 2.05 -23.87 4.79
CA LEU A 207 0.91 -24.48 5.47
C LEU A 207 -0.27 -24.71 4.51
N ALA A 208 -0.55 -23.73 3.64
CA ALA A 208 -1.59 -23.83 2.62
C ALA A 208 -1.27 -24.93 1.58
N THR A 209 -0.04 -24.96 1.04
CA THR A 209 0.39 -25.98 0.08
C THR A 209 0.35 -27.38 0.69
N LYS A 210 0.78 -27.56 1.95
CA LYS A 210 0.72 -28.84 2.64
C LYS A 210 -0.73 -29.34 2.81
N LYS A 211 -1.65 -28.44 3.17
CA LYS A 211 -3.08 -28.74 3.31
C LYS A 211 -3.69 -29.13 1.95
N SER A 212 -3.37 -28.39 0.88
CA SER A 212 -3.83 -28.69 -0.49
C SER A 212 -3.32 -30.06 -0.98
N ASN A 213 -2.04 -30.34 -0.78
CA ASN A 213 -1.44 -31.60 -1.22
C ASN A 213 -1.99 -32.81 -0.43
N ALA A 214 -2.28 -32.64 0.86
CA ALA A 214 -2.89 -33.68 1.69
C ALA A 214 -4.36 -33.96 1.31
N ALA A 215 -5.11 -32.94 0.90
CA ALA A 215 -6.47 -33.11 0.39
C ALA A 215 -6.49 -33.85 -0.96
N SER A 216 -5.57 -33.53 -1.88
CA SER A 216 -5.48 -34.23 -3.17
C SER A 216 -5.02 -35.70 -3.09
N SER A 217 -4.52 -36.14 -1.93
CA SER A 217 -4.04 -37.51 -1.70
C SER A 217 -5.07 -38.41 -0.99
N ASP A 218 -6.26 -37.91 -0.67
CA ASP A 218 -7.33 -38.69 -0.04
C ASP A 218 -8.14 -39.45 -1.12
N PRO A 219 -8.13 -40.80 -1.16
CA PRO A 219 -8.77 -41.59 -2.23
C PRO A 219 -10.30 -41.52 -2.28
N LEU A 220 -10.96 -40.78 -1.38
CA LEU A 220 -12.41 -40.74 -1.24
C LEU A 220 -13.11 -39.61 -2.02
N GLU A 221 -12.37 -38.77 -2.75
CA GLU A 221 -12.96 -37.72 -3.63
C GLU A 221 -12.99 -38.11 -5.13
N THR A 222 -12.62 -39.34 -5.48
CA THR A 222 -12.63 -39.86 -6.88
C THR A 222 -13.84 -40.72 -7.26
N GLU A 223 -14.95 -40.67 -6.49
CA GLU A 223 -16.22 -41.30 -6.86
C GLU A 223 -17.37 -40.29 -7.02
#